data_AF-Q9RIK1-F1
#
_entry.id   AF-Q9RIK1-F1
#
_cell.length_a   1.000
_cell.length_b   1.000
_cell.length_c   1.000
_cell.angle_alpha   90.00
_cell.angle_beta   90.00
_cell.angle_gamma   90.00
#
_symmetry.space_group_name_H-M   'P 1'
#
loop_
_entity.id
_entity.type
_entity.pdbx_description
1 polymer ?
#
loop_
_entity_poly.entity_id
_entity_poly.type
_entity_poly.pdbx_seq_one_letter_code
_entity_poly.pdbx_strand_id
1 'polypeptide(L)'
;WRITVRDAETGKVITDLVEHGQEVVIAKGGRGGRGNIRFATPRNPAPEIAENGEPGEERQLELELKILADVGLVGFPSVGKSTLLSVVSSAKPKIGAYHFTTIVPNLGMVRTKSGDSFAMADLPGLIEGASQGVGLGTQFLRHPA
;
A
#
# COMPACT_ATOMS: atom_id res chain seq x y z
N TRP A 1 -8.10 2.68 2.92
CA TRP A 1 -7.02 2.21 2.03
C TRP A 1 -6.61 0.80 2.47
N ARG A 2 -6.32 -0.12 1.55
CA ARG A 2 -5.81 -1.49 1.86
C ARG A 2 -4.48 -1.70 1.17
N ILE A 3 -3.45 -2.16 1.88
CA ILE A 3 -2.17 -2.58 1.26
C ILE A 3 -2.10 -4.10 1.28
N THR A 4 -2.00 -4.71 0.11
CA THR A 4 -1.69 -6.13 -0.02
C THR A 4 -0.18 -6.30 -0.14
N VAL A 5 0.41 -7.11 0.74
CA VAL A 5 1.84 -7.46 0.73
C VAL A 5 1.99 -8.81 0.06
N ARG A 6 2.79 -8.89 -0.99
CA ARG A 6 3.10 -10.12 -1.72
C ARG A 6 4.59 -10.41 -1.69
N ASP A 7 4.92 -11.68 -1.69
CA ASP A 7 6.26 -12.15 -1.95
C ASP A 7 6.57 -11.97 -3.45
N ALA A 8 7.64 -11.26 -3.79
CA ALA A 8 7.94 -10.89 -5.17
C ALA A 8 8.41 -12.07 -6.02
N GLU A 9 8.98 -13.10 -5.41
CA GLU A 9 9.49 -14.27 -6.12
C GLU A 9 8.38 -15.29 -6.40
N THR A 10 7.49 -15.49 -5.42
CA THR A 10 6.45 -16.52 -5.49
C THR A 10 5.06 -15.98 -5.85
N GLY A 11 4.84 -14.66 -5.80
CA GLY A 11 3.55 -14.01 -6.03
C GLY A 11 2.49 -14.26 -4.95
N LYS A 12 2.84 -15.02 -3.90
CA LYS A 12 1.92 -15.35 -2.80
C LYS A 12 1.62 -14.12 -1.96
N VAL A 13 0.34 -13.93 -1.64
CA VAL A 13 -0.08 -12.91 -0.67
C VAL A 13 0.38 -13.35 0.71
N ILE A 14 1.17 -12.49 1.37
CA ILE A 14 1.65 -12.69 2.73
C ILE A 14 0.61 -12.16 3.71
N THR A 15 0.13 -10.94 3.51
CA THR A 15 -0.84 -10.29 4.39
C THR A 15 -1.54 -9.12 3.70
N ASP A 16 -2.62 -8.67 4.32
CA ASP A 16 -3.32 -7.43 3.98
C ASP A 16 -3.32 -6.50 5.19
N LEU A 17 -2.84 -5.28 4.99
CA LEU A 17 -2.93 -4.18 5.94
C LEU A 17 -4.19 -3.38 5.61
N VAL A 18 -5.17 -3.42 6.52
CA VAL A 18 -6.51 -2.84 6.34
C VAL A 18 -6.87 -1.82 7.41
N GLU A 19 -6.16 -1.82 8.53
CA GLU A 19 -6.39 -0.87 9.63
C GLU A 19 -5.26 0.15 9.75
N HIS A 20 -5.60 1.35 10.21
CA HIS A 20 -4.61 2.37 10.51
C HIS A 20 -3.74 1.93 11.69
N GLY A 21 -2.41 2.00 11.54
CA GLY A 21 -1.46 1.58 12.57
C GLY A 21 -1.24 0.06 12.64
N GLN A 22 -1.81 -0.73 11.72
CA GLN A 22 -1.58 -2.17 11.68
C GLN A 22 -0.12 -2.48 11.30
N GLU A 23 0.56 -3.27 12.13
CA GLU A 23 1.93 -3.72 11.91
C GLU A 23 1.98 -5.25 11.76
N VAL A 24 2.84 -5.71 10.85
CA VAL A 24 3.11 -7.15 10.64
C VAL A 24 4.60 -7.36 10.44
N VAL A 25 5.15 -8.37 11.11
CA VAL A 25 6.53 -8.83 10.88
C VAL A 25 6.58 -9.65 9.60
N ILE A 26 7.18 -9.10 8.55
CA ILE A 26 7.30 -9.77 7.24
C ILE A 26 8.58 -10.62 7.13
N ALA A 27 9.63 -10.24 7.85
CA ALA A 27 10.89 -10.96 7.91
C ALA A 27 11.44 -10.91 9.34
N LYS A 28 11.81 -12.07 9.89
CA LYS A 28 12.36 -12.17 11.24
C LYS A 28 13.87 -11.97 11.23
N GLY A 29 14.37 -11.27 12.25
CA GLY A 29 15.80 -11.23 12.54
C GLY A 29 16.33 -12.61 12.93
N GLY A 30 17.59 -12.87 12.61
CA GLY A 30 18.25 -14.11 12.95
C GLY A 30 18.57 -14.22 14.44
N ARG A 31 18.80 -15.45 14.91
CA ARG A 31 19.14 -15.70 16.32
C ARG A 31 20.51 -15.12 16.65
N GLY A 32 20.60 -14.42 17.79
CA GLY A 32 21.90 -13.94 18.30
C GLY A 32 22.85 -15.09 18.63
N GLY A 33 24.14 -14.86 18.37
CA GLY A 33 25.20 -15.82 18.69
C GLY A 33 25.31 -16.11 20.19
N ARG A 34 25.94 -17.24 20.54
CA ARG A 34 26.19 -17.61 21.94
C ARG A 34 27.64 -17.33 22.28
N GLY A 35 27.87 -16.46 23.27
CA GLY A 35 29.20 -16.25 23.84
C GLY A 35 29.70 -17.47 24.61
N ASN A 36 31.01 -17.52 24.85
CA ASN A 36 31.70 -18.66 25.45
C ASN A 36 31.17 -19.11 26.82
N ILE A 37 30.66 -18.19 27.64
CA ILE A 37 30.03 -18.49 28.93
C ILE A 37 28.89 -19.52 28.78
N ARG A 38 28.16 -19.51 27.65
CA ARG A 38 27.08 -20.47 27.40
C ARG A 38 27.55 -21.90 27.13
N PHE A 39 28.87 -22.12 27.04
CA PHE A 39 29.52 -23.43 26.83
C PHE A 39 30.37 -23.87 28.03
N ALA A 40 30.44 -23.06 29.09
CA ALA A 40 31.23 -23.38 30.27
C ALA A 40 30.65 -24.61 30.99
N THR A 41 31.53 -25.53 31.39
CA THR A 41 31.17 -26.72 32.18
C THR A 41 32.11 -26.85 33.39
N PRO A 42 31.76 -27.63 34.43
CA PRO A 42 32.68 -27.85 35.56
C PRO A 42 34.05 -28.40 35.17
N ARG A 43 34.13 -29.11 34.02
CA ARG A 43 35.37 -29.67 33.47
C ARG A 43 36.11 -28.72 32.52
N ASN A 44 35.44 -27.67 32.02
CA ASN A 44 36.03 -26.63 31.19
C ASN A 44 35.38 -25.26 31.52
N PRO A 45 35.87 -24.57 32.56
CA PRO A 45 35.27 -23.32 33.04
C PRO A 45 35.48 -22.12 32.10
N ALA A 46 36.49 -22.17 31.22
CA ALA A 46 36.82 -21.09 30.29
C ALA A 46 36.94 -21.62 28.84
N PRO A 47 35.81 -21.92 28.17
CA PRO A 47 35.82 -22.36 26.78
C PRO A 47 36.29 -21.25 25.83
N GLU A 48 37.00 -21.63 24.78
CA GLU A 48 37.39 -20.72 23.68
C GLU A 48 36.37 -20.72 22.52
N ILE A 49 35.32 -21.54 22.62
CA ILE A 49 34.29 -21.65 21.58
C ILE A 49 33.17 -20.62 21.78
N ALA A 50 32.64 -20.11 20.67
CA ALA A 50 31.44 -19.29 20.61
C ALA A 50 30.64 -19.65 19.33
N GLU A 51 29.33 -19.47 19.37
CA GLU A 51 28.48 -19.57 18.18
C GLU A 51 28.25 -18.18 17.61
N ASN A 52 28.43 -18.03 16.30
CA ASN A 52 27.99 -16.84 15.58
C ASN A 52 26.45 -16.74 15.57
N GLY A 53 25.94 -15.53 15.33
CA GLY A 53 24.51 -15.35 15.07
C GLY A 53 24.10 -16.00 13.76
N GLU A 54 22.83 -16.36 13.68
CA GLU A 54 22.19 -16.79 12.44
C GLU A 54 21.82 -15.57 11.60
N PRO A 55 21.89 -15.66 10.27
CA PRO A 55 21.37 -14.61 9.39
C PRO A 55 19.86 -14.45 9.59
N GLY A 56 19.36 -13.23 9.40
CA GLY A 56 17.92 -12.98 9.37
C GLY A 56 17.27 -13.47 8.08
N GLU A 57 15.94 -13.50 8.08
CA GLU A 57 15.17 -13.70 6.86
C GLU A 57 15.34 -12.47 5.94
N GLU A 58 15.63 -12.72 4.67
CA GLU A 58 15.63 -11.71 3.61
C GLU A 58 14.50 -12.03 2.63
N ARG A 59 13.72 -11.02 2.24
CA ARG A 59 12.61 -11.18 1.28
C ARG A 59 12.52 -9.99 0.35
N GLN A 60 12.22 -10.26 -0.92
CA GLN A 60 11.75 -9.24 -1.85
C GLN A 60 10.23 -9.19 -1.82
N LEU A 61 9.67 -7.98 -1.72
CA LEU A 61 8.23 -7.78 -1.54
C LEU A 61 7.67 -6.88 -2.64
N GLU A 62 6.45 -7.21 -3.05
CA GLU A 62 5.61 -6.33 -3.84
C GLU A 62 4.48 -5.79 -2.97
N LEU A 63 4.35 -4.45 -2.94
CA LEU A 63 3.33 -3.75 -2.15
C LEU A 63 2.27 -3.17 -3.08
N GLU A 64 1.07 -3.72 -3.00
CA GLU A 64 -0.08 -3.32 -3.81
C GLU A 64 -1.05 -2.50 -2.95
N LEU A 65 -1.04 -1.19 -3.13
CA LEU A 65 -2.00 -0.29 -2.47
C LEU A 65 -3.31 -0.25 -3.26
N LYS A 66 -4.36 -0.81 -2.68
CA LYS A 66 -5.75 -0.69 -3.12
C LYS A 66 -6.33 0.59 -2.52
N ILE A 67 -6.22 1.66 -3.31
CA ILE A 67 -6.74 2.99 -3.00
C ILE A 67 -8.21 3.05 -3.39
N LEU A 68 -9.08 3.46 -2.47
CA LEU A 68 -10.30 4.19 -2.80
C LEU A 68 -9.90 5.66 -2.76
N ALA A 69 -10.14 6.42 -3.83
CA ALA A 69 -9.67 7.81 -3.91
C ALA A 69 -10.24 8.63 -2.75
N ASP A 70 -9.39 9.38 -2.07
CA ASP A 70 -9.80 10.26 -0.97
C ASP A 70 -10.54 11.50 -1.51
N VAL A 71 -10.18 11.94 -2.72
CA VAL A 71 -10.78 13.11 -3.39
C VAL A 71 -11.12 12.76 -4.84
N GLY A 72 -12.35 13.07 -5.27
CA GLY A 72 -12.78 12.95 -6.66
C GLY A 72 -12.91 14.32 -7.35
N LEU A 73 -12.27 14.49 -8.50
CA LEU A 73 -12.50 15.64 -9.38
C LEU A 73 -13.77 15.43 -10.20
N VAL A 74 -14.71 16.37 -10.07
CA VAL A 74 -15.99 16.37 -10.80
C VAL A 74 -16.10 17.66 -11.61
N GLY A 75 -16.58 17.56 -12.84
CA GLY A 75 -16.73 18.70 -13.75
C GLY A 75 -16.80 18.24 -15.20
N PHE A 76 -17.23 19.11 -16.11
CA PHE A 76 -17.47 18.76 -17.53
C PHE A 76 -16.28 18.06 -18.21
N PRO A 77 -16.51 17.27 -19.28
CA PRO A 77 -15.42 16.79 -20.12
C PRO A 77 -14.52 17.95 -20.55
N SER A 78 -13.22 17.69 -20.68
CA SER A 78 -12.24 18.66 -21.21
C SER A 78 -12.03 19.97 -20.42
N VAL A 79 -12.53 20.10 -19.18
CA VAL A 79 -12.24 21.26 -18.30
C VAL A 79 -10.84 21.22 -17.67
N GLY A 80 -9.99 20.28 -18.07
CA GLY A 80 -8.62 20.16 -17.57
C GLY A 80 -8.46 19.34 -16.28
N LYS A 81 -9.44 18.50 -15.90
CA LYS A 81 -9.36 17.64 -14.70
C LYS A 81 -8.10 16.76 -14.70
N SER A 82 -7.85 16.07 -15.81
CA SER A 82 -6.68 15.20 -15.95
C SER A 82 -5.37 16.00 -15.95
N THR A 83 -5.39 17.23 -16.49
CA THR A 83 -4.25 18.16 -16.42
C THR A 83 -3.97 18.58 -14.98
N LEU A 84 -5.00 18.98 -14.22
CA LEU A 84 -4.85 19.33 -12.81
C LEU A 84 -4.26 18.15 -12.02
N LEU A 85 -4.83 16.95 -12.18
CA LEU A 85 -4.35 15.72 -11.53
C LEU A 85 -2.86 15.46 -11.84
N SER A 86 -2.45 15.66 -13.09
CA SER A 86 -1.05 15.45 -13.51
C SER A 86 -0.06 16.43 -12.87
N VAL A 87 -0.50 17.67 -12.60
CA VAL A 87 0.34 18.72 -11.99
C VAL A 87 0.46 18.53 -10.48
N VAL A 88 -0.62 18.13 -9.81
CA VAL A 88 -0.63 17.97 -8.35
C VAL A 88 -0.13 16.59 -7.89
N SER A 89 -0.13 15.60 -8.78
CA SER A 89 0.35 14.26 -8.44
C SER A 89 1.87 14.19 -8.43
N SER A 90 2.42 13.76 -7.29
CA SER A 90 3.87 13.52 -7.11
C SER A 90 4.37 12.24 -7.80
N ALA A 91 3.46 11.41 -8.33
CA ALA A 91 3.75 10.16 -9.04
C ALA A 91 2.97 10.08 -10.36
N LYS A 92 3.48 9.31 -11.34
CA LYS A 92 2.74 9.04 -12.57
C LYS A 92 1.39 8.40 -12.23
N PRO A 93 0.27 8.86 -12.83
CA PRO A 93 -1.04 8.34 -12.51
C PRO A 93 -1.08 6.82 -12.69
N LYS A 94 -1.58 6.09 -11.69
CA LYS A 94 -1.83 4.64 -11.81
C LYS A 94 -3.28 4.45 -12.26
N ILE A 95 -3.47 3.55 -13.22
CA ILE A 95 -4.78 3.16 -13.75
C ILE A 95 -5.39 2.18 -12.75
N GLY A 96 -6.44 2.58 -12.02
CA GLY A 96 -7.06 1.76 -10.97
C GLY A 96 -8.41 1.21 -11.42
N ALA A 97 -8.48 -0.08 -11.75
CA ALA A 97 -9.75 -0.71 -12.10
C ALA A 97 -10.60 -0.96 -10.85
N TYR A 98 -11.72 -0.24 -10.71
CA TYR A 98 -12.73 -0.52 -9.70
C TYR A 98 -13.77 -1.48 -10.28
N HIS A 99 -14.23 -2.45 -9.49
CA HIS A 99 -15.20 -3.47 -9.93
C HIS A 99 -16.55 -2.91 -10.40
N PHE A 100 -16.82 -1.64 -10.11
CA PHE A 100 -18.06 -0.95 -10.47
C PHE A 100 -17.87 0.07 -11.60
N THR A 101 -16.66 0.38 -12.03
CA THR A 101 -16.44 1.39 -13.08
C THR A 101 -16.38 0.74 -14.46
N THR A 102 -17.20 1.19 -15.41
CA THR A 102 -17.06 0.83 -16.84
C THR A 102 -15.88 1.56 -17.49
N ILE A 103 -15.45 2.68 -16.92
CA ILE A 103 -14.32 3.49 -17.36
C ILE A 103 -13.32 3.58 -16.21
N VAL A 104 -12.06 3.20 -16.47
CA VAL A 104 -11.03 3.24 -15.44
C VAL A 104 -10.67 4.69 -15.09
N PRO A 105 -10.80 5.12 -13.82
CA PRO A 105 -10.40 6.47 -13.42
C PRO A 105 -8.88 6.63 -13.39
N ASN A 106 -8.44 7.86 -13.65
CA ASN A 106 -7.04 8.23 -13.48
C ASN A 106 -6.80 8.58 -11.99
N LEU A 107 -5.87 7.90 -11.33
CA LEU A 107 -5.51 8.14 -9.92
C LEU A 107 -4.14 8.79 -9.81
N GLY A 108 -4.02 9.81 -8.96
CA GLY A 108 -2.76 10.47 -8.63
C GLY A 108 -2.56 10.57 -7.11
N MET A 109 -1.30 10.52 -6.67
CA MET A 109 -0.94 10.73 -5.25
C MET A 109 -0.51 12.18 -5.06
N VAL A 110 -1.27 12.93 -4.29
CA VAL A 110 -0.97 14.34 -3.98
C VAL A 110 -0.22 14.41 -2.67
N ARG A 111 0.95 15.06 -2.67
CA ARG A 111 1.69 15.41 -1.46
C ARG A 111 1.41 16.85 -1.08
N THR A 112 0.96 17.05 0.15
CA THR A 112 0.78 18.38 0.73
C THR A 112 2.13 18.94 1.20
N LYS A 113 2.20 20.26 1.40
CA LYS A 113 3.40 20.91 1.96
C LYS A 113 3.71 20.48 3.40
N SER A 114 2.72 19.97 4.14
CA SER A 114 2.87 19.44 5.49
C SER A 114 3.43 18.01 5.53
N GLY A 115 3.57 17.34 4.38
CA GLY A 115 4.10 15.97 4.28
C GLY A 115 3.01 14.90 4.16
N ASP A 116 1.76 15.25 4.42
CA ASP A 116 0.62 14.33 4.27
C ASP A 116 0.38 14.01 2.79
N SER A 117 -0.01 12.77 2.51
CA SER A 117 -0.31 12.30 1.17
C SER A 117 -1.75 11.79 1.10
N PHE A 118 -2.47 12.16 0.04
CA PHE A 118 -3.81 11.64 -0.23
C PHE A 118 -3.97 11.28 -1.71
N ALA A 119 -4.90 10.40 -2.02
CA ALA A 119 -5.21 9.99 -3.37
C ALA A 119 -6.30 10.84 -3.99
N MET A 120 -6.06 11.31 -5.20
CA MET A 120 -7.02 12.05 -6.01
C MET A 120 -7.38 11.25 -7.26
N ALA A 121 -8.67 11.16 -7.59
CA ALA A 121 -9.16 10.53 -8.80
C ALA A 121 -9.81 11.57 -9.74
N ASP A 122 -9.52 11.44 -11.03
CA ASP A 122 -10.38 11.99 -12.08
C ASP A 122 -11.45 10.95 -12.40
N LEU A 123 -12.72 11.28 -12.12
CA LEU A 123 -13.84 10.37 -12.25
C LEU A 123 -14.62 10.68 -13.54
N PRO A 124 -14.33 9.98 -14.65
CA PRO A 124 -15.12 10.12 -15.87
C PRO A 124 -16.55 9.61 -15.63
N GLY A 125 -17.54 10.38 -16.06
CA GLY A 125 -18.94 9.93 -16.09
C GLY A 125 -19.79 10.23 -14.85
N LEU A 126 -19.29 10.87 -13.79
CA LEU A 126 -20.13 11.26 -12.63
C LEU A 126 -21.14 12.39 -12.92
N ILE A 127 -21.10 12.98 -14.11
CA ILE A 127 -21.95 14.11 -14.54
C ILE A 127 -23.01 13.70 -15.57
N GLU A 128 -22.74 12.72 -16.44
CA GLU A 128 -23.72 12.24 -17.41
C GLU A 128 -24.58 11.14 -16.78
N GLY A 129 -25.75 11.49 -16.26
CA GLY A 129 -26.77 10.52 -15.85
C GLY A 129 -26.71 10.02 -14.39
N ALA A 130 -25.80 10.55 -13.56
CA ALA A 130 -25.74 10.21 -12.13
C ALA A 130 -27.04 10.54 -11.35
N SER A 131 -27.81 11.52 -11.82
CA SER A 131 -29.13 11.89 -11.28
C SER A 131 -30.31 11.14 -11.92
N GLN A 132 -30.11 10.44 -13.04
CA GLN A 132 -31.17 9.69 -13.73
C GLN A 132 -31.22 8.21 -13.34
N GLY A 133 -30.40 7.77 -12.38
CA GLY A 133 -30.44 6.40 -11.85
C GLY A 133 -29.90 5.32 -12.81
N VAL A 134 -29.32 5.72 -13.95
CA VAL A 134 -28.87 4.78 -15.01
C VAL A 134 -27.40 4.35 -14.83
N GLY A 135 -26.68 4.88 -13.85
CA GLY A 135 -25.33 4.42 -13.56
C GLY A 135 -24.67 5.15 -12.40
N LEU A 136 -24.10 4.37 -11.48
CA LEU A 136 -23.01 4.65 -10.54
C LEU A 136 -23.12 5.82 -9.53
N GLY A 137 -23.93 6.85 -9.77
CA GLY A 137 -24.03 8.03 -8.91
C GLY A 137 -24.48 7.71 -7.48
N THR A 138 -25.56 6.94 -7.32
CA THR A 138 -26.12 6.65 -6.00
C THR A 138 -25.28 5.65 -5.18
N GLN A 139 -24.54 4.75 -5.83
CA GLN A 139 -23.75 3.71 -5.14
C GLN A 139 -22.34 4.19 -4.78
N PHE A 140 -21.78 5.13 -5.56
CA PHE A 140 -20.53 5.82 -5.28
C PHE A 140 -20.70 6.87 -4.17
N LEU A 141 -21.78 7.65 -4.20
CA LEU A 141 -22.12 8.62 -3.14
C LEU A 141 -22.54 7.95 -1.82
N ARG A 142 -22.92 6.66 -1.85
CA ARG A 142 -23.31 5.88 -0.67
C ARG A 142 -22.15 5.25 0.08
N HIS A 143 -20.92 5.26 -0.44
CA HIS A 143 -19.76 4.82 0.32
C HIS A 143 -19.28 5.97 1.21
N PRO A 144 -19.51 5.92 2.53
CA PRO A 144 -18.79 6.80 3.44
C PRO A 144 -17.35 6.27 3.54
N ALA A 145 -16.44 7.23 3.71
CA ALA A 145 -15.06 7.11 4.21
C ALA A 145 -14.60 5.74 4.75
#